data_AF-A0A2E2EMC9-F1
#
_entry.id   AF-A0A2E2EMC9-F1
#
_cell.length_a   1.000
_cell.length_b   1.000
_cell.length_c   1.000
_cell.angle_alpha   90.00
_cell.angle_beta   90.00
_cell.angle_gamma   90.00
#
_symmetry.space_group_name_H-M   'P 1'
#
loop_
_entity.id
_entity.type
_entity.pdbx_description
1 polymer ?
#
loop_
_entity_poly.entity_id
_entity_poly.type
_entity_poly.pdbx_seq_one_letter_code
_entity_poly.pdbx_strand_id
1 'polypeptide(L)'
;FLTDDIEETAEHEFVHAVSMCVDVSNPRWLWESVATYVANEFIDPNEINYLKNSNYPTIAELNGDFNYGNFKIYDVGYLLSEFIIHKWGRKKYLELIKSSGDLQKVFNITNTDFETEWANFVNDKYFKK
;
A
#
# COMPACT_ATOMS: atom_id res chain seq x y z
N PHE A 1 -9.93 19.60 15.40
CA PHE A 1 -8.65 20.11 14.85
C PHE A 1 -7.42 19.38 15.41
N LEU A 2 -7.41 18.94 16.68
CA LEU A 2 -6.33 18.11 17.26
C LEU A 2 -6.73 16.65 17.49
N THR A 3 -8.02 16.31 17.33
CA THR A 3 -8.57 14.98 17.63
C THR A 3 -8.45 14.04 16.44
N ASP A 4 -8.76 14.52 15.25
CA ASP A 4 -8.89 13.69 14.05
C ASP A 4 -7.51 13.15 13.61
N ASP A 5 -6.46 13.96 13.74
CA ASP A 5 -5.06 13.61 13.43
C ASP A 5 -4.49 12.58 14.44
N ILE A 6 -4.91 12.66 15.70
CA ILE A 6 -4.54 11.67 16.74
C ILE A 6 -5.29 10.36 16.54
N GLU A 7 -6.56 10.42 16.14
CA GLU A 7 -7.38 9.24 15.87
C GLU A 7 -6.88 8.47 14.64
N GLU A 8 -6.61 9.15 13.52
CA GLU A 8 -6.05 8.55 12.29
C GLU A 8 -4.68 7.90 12.56
N THR A 9 -3.79 8.61 13.27
CA THR A 9 -2.49 8.06 13.71
C THR A 9 -2.68 6.85 14.65
N ALA A 10 -3.66 6.88 15.55
CA ALA A 10 -3.91 5.77 16.46
C ALA A 10 -4.46 4.53 15.75
N GLU A 11 -5.30 4.70 14.73
CA GLU A 11 -5.80 3.61 13.89
C GLU A 11 -4.66 2.98 13.09
N HIS A 12 -3.78 3.80 12.51
CA HIS A 12 -2.59 3.34 11.80
C HIS A 12 -1.68 2.47 12.69
N GLU A 13 -1.32 2.96 13.87
CA GLU A 13 -0.46 2.24 14.82
C GLU A 13 -1.16 1.01 15.44
N PHE A 14 -2.48 1.05 15.61
CA PHE A 14 -3.24 -0.11 16.06
C PHE A 14 -3.22 -1.24 15.03
N VAL A 15 -3.30 -0.91 13.73
CA VAL A 15 -3.17 -1.88 12.65
C VAL A 15 -1.80 -2.54 12.66
N HIS A 16 -0.74 -1.79 12.95
CA HIS A 16 0.58 -2.36 13.16
C HIS A 16 0.56 -3.35 14.35
N ALA A 17 0.04 -2.95 15.51
CA ALA A 17 -0.02 -3.82 16.68
C ALA A 17 -0.81 -5.13 16.42
N VAL A 18 -1.91 -5.07 15.68
CA VAL A 18 -2.71 -6.25 15.31
C VAL A 18 -1.99 -7.10 14.26
N SER A 19 -1.37 -6.48 13.26
CA SER A 19 -0.62 -7.19 12.21
C SER A 19 0.58 -7.94 12.79
N MET A 20 1.21 -7.42 13.85
CA MET A 20 2.27 -8.14 14.59
C MET A 20 1.77 -9.44 15.23
N CYS A 21 0.48 -9.51 15.56
CA CYS A 21 -0.14 -10.73 16.10
C CYS A 21 -0.47 -11.75 15.00
N VAL A 22 -0.46 -11.35 13.72
CA VAL A 22 -0.72 -12.24 12.58
C VAL A 22 0.61 -12.76 12.01
N ASP A 23 1.53 -11.86 11.67
CA ASP A 23 2.86 -12.19 11.16
C ASP A 23 3.80 -10.98 11.21
N VAL A 24 4.85 -11.06 12.03
CA VAL A 24 5.88 -10.00 12.17
C VAL A 24 6.80 -9.87 10.95
N SER A 25 6.73 -10.80 9.99
CA SER A 25 7.63 -10.86 8.83
C SER A 25 7.08 -10.19 7.56
N ASN A 26 5.90 -9.59 7.63
CA ASN A 26 5.35 -8.86 6.48
C ASN A 26 6.35 -7.76 6.01
N PRO A 27 6.47 -7.53 4.69
CA PRO A 27 7.38 -6.52 4.16
C PRO A 27 6.79 -5.11 4.36
N ARG A 28 7.64 -4.10 4.54
CA ARG A 28 7.25 -2.72 4.85
C ARG A 28 6.16 -2.21 3.92
N TRP A 29 6.30 -2.40 2.60
CA TRP A 29 5.30 -1.94 1.64
C TRP A 29 3.88 -2.45 1.95
N LEU A 30 3.76 -3.69 2.45
CA LEU A 30 2.47 -4.30 2.74
C LEU A 30 1.94 -3.81 4.09
N TRP A 31 2.79 -3.72 5.12
CA TRP A 31 2.40 -3.19 6.43
C TRP A 31 1.78 -1.80 6.34
N GLU A 32 2.52 -0.89 5.75
CA GLU A 32 2.11 0.51 5.62
C GLU A 32 0.90 0.63 4.70
N SER A 33 0.82 -0.21 3.66
CA SER A 33 -0.35 -0.27 2.79
C SER A 33 -1.62 -0.71 3.54
N VAL A 34 -1.54 -1.71 4.41
CA VAL A 34 -2.68 -2.13 5.25
C VAL A 34 -3.05 -1.00 6.22
N ALA A 35 -2.07 -0.39 6.89
CA ALA A 35 -2.28 0.65 7.88
C ALA A 35 -2.95 1.90 7.26
N THR A 36 -2.34 2.46 6.21
CA THR A 36 -2.88 3.62 5.46
C THR A 36 -4.30 3.36 4.92
N TYR A 37 -4.59 2.14 4.44
CA TYR A 37 -5.93 1.82 3.93
C TYR A 37 -6.99 1.71 5.03
N VAL A 38 -6.64 1.11 6.18
CA VAL A 38 -7.58 0.95 7.29
C VAL A 38 -7.83 2.28 8.00
N ALA A 39 -6.78 3.09 8.19
CA ALA A 39 -6.87 4.44 8.75
C ALA A 39 -7.48 5.46 7.77
N ASN A 40 -7.74 5.06 6.52
CA ASN A 40 -8.29 5.91 5.47
C ASN A 40 -7.41 7.14 5.13
N GLU A 41 -6.08 6.95 5.21
CA GLU A 41 -5.04 7.91 4.83
C GLU A 41 -4.92 8.01 3.30
N PHE A 42 -5.98 8.48 2.65
CA PHE A 42 -6.04 8.64 1.20
C PHE A 42 -5.46 9.99 0.77
N ILE A 43 -4.47 9.96 -0.11
CA ILE A 43 -3.95 11.14 -0.82
C ILE A 43 -4.41 11.05 -2.29
N ASP A 44 -5.03 12.12 -2.80
CA ASP A 44 -5.43 12.18 -4.21
C ASP A 44 -4.18 12.04 -5.10
N PRO A 45 -4.11 11.05 -6.02
CA PRO A 45 -2.97 10.88 -6.92
C PRO A 45 -2.62 12.14 -7.73
N ASN A 46 -3.56 13.06 -7.95
CA ASN A 46 -3.32 14.35 -8.61
C ASN A 46 -2.44 15.31 -7.78
N GLU A 47 -2.33 15.10 -6.47
CA GLU A 47 -1.44 15.87 -5.58
C GLU A 47 -0.01 15.33 -5.60
N ILE A 48 0.19 14.09 -6.05
CA ILE A 48 1.49 13.40 -6.03
C ILE A 48 2.23 13.60 -7.36
N ASN A 49 3.26 14.45 -7.34
CA ASN A 49 3.96 14.87 -8.57
C ASN A 49 4.64 13.74 -9.34
N TYR A 50 5.19 12.72 -8.68
CA TYR A 50 5.86 11.62 -9.39
C TYR A 50 4.84 10.70 -10.09
N LEU A 51 3.66 10.46 -9.50
CA LEU A 51 2.60 9.66 -10.14
C LEU A 51 2.06 10.34 -11.39
N LYS A 52 1.83 11.66 -11.34
CA LYS A 52 1.44 12.46 -12.53
C LYS A 52 2.44 12.35 -13.68
N ASN A 53 3.73 12.18 -13.36
CA ASN A 53 4.79 11.99 -14.34
C ASN A 53 5.02 10.52 -14.72
N SER A 54 4.06 9.63 -14.41
CA SER A 54 4.15 8.19 -14.64
C SER A 54 5.36 7.50 -14.00
N ASN A 55 5.90 8.09 -12.93
CA ASN A 55 7.02 7.53 -12.18
C ASN A 55 6.50 6.80 -10.93
N TYR A 56 6.08 5.56 -11.12
CA TYR A 56 5.52 4.72 -10.06
C TYR A 56 6.64 4.03 -9.27
N PRO A 57 6.61 4.05 -7.93
CA PRO A 57 7.60 3.36 -7.11
C PRO A 57 7.48 1.83 -7.23
N THR A 58 8.62 1.16 -7.29
CA THR A 58 8.71 -0.30 -7.22
C THR A 58 8.48 -0.81 -5.79
N ILE A 59 8.12 -2.09 -5.63
CA ILE A 59 8.05 -2.75 -4.31
C ILE A 59 9.39 -2.64 -3.59
N ALA A 60 10.51 -2.76 -4.33
CA ALA A 60 11.84 -2.61 -3.77
C ALA A 60 12.08 -1.20 -3.20
N GLU A 61 11.67 -0.16 -3.92
CA GLU A 61 11.69 1.21 -3.40
C GLU A 61 10.79 1.37 -2.18
N LEU A 62 9.56 0.85 -2.21
CA LEU A 62 8.62 0.96 -1.08
C LEU A 62 9.09 0.23 0.18
N ASN A 63 9.95 -0.77 0.03
CA ASN A 63 10.64 -1.46 1.12
C ASN A 63 11.93 -0.77 1.59
N GLY A 64 12.36 0.31 0.93
CA GLY A 64 13.58 1.04 1.29
C GLY A 64 13.55 1.55 2.72
N ASP A 65 14.70 1.88 3.29
CA ASP A 65 14.78 2.34 4.69
C ASP A 65 14.46 3.85 4.82
N PHE A 66 13.69 4.19 5.86
CA PHE A 66 13.37 5.55 6.29
C PHE A 66 14.60 6.44 6.48
N ASN A 67 15.70 5.85 6.94
CA ASN A 67 16.95 6.58 7.18
C ASN A 67 17.52 7.23 5.90
N TYR A 68 17.05 6.80 4.72
CA TYR A 68 17.41 7.38 3.42
C TYR A 68 16.31 8.26 2.83
N GLY A 69 15.33 8.67 3.63
CA GLY A 69 14.27 9.59 3.24
C GLY A 69 13.17 8.97 2.37
N ASN A 70 13.03 7.64 2.40
CA ASN A 70 12.02 6.96 1.60
C ASN A 70 10.68 6.87 2.33
N PHE A 71 9.83 7.86 2.06
CA PHE A 71 8.49 8.00 2.64
C PHE A 71 7.36 7.75 1.61
N LYS A 72 7.70 7.38 0.36
CA LYS A 72 6.72 7.22 -0.73
C LYS A 72 5.61 6.23 -0.39
N ILE A 73 5.88 5.27 0.51
CA ILE A 73 4.87 4.28 0.91
C ILE A 73 3.67 4.91 1.63
N TYR A 74 3.82 6.02 2.34
CA TYR A 74 2.67 6.72 2.94
C TYR A 74 1.84 7.45 1.89
N ASP A 75 2.47 7.96 0.83
CA ASP A 75 1.75 8.60 -0.26
C ASP A 75 0.85 7.61 -1.02
N VAL A 76 1.29 6.35 -1.15
CA VAL A 76 0.66 5.37 -2.07
C VAL A 76 0.11 4.12 -1.41
N GLY A 77 0.30 3.96 -0.10
CA GLY A 77 -0.09 2.76 0.65
C GLY A 77 -1.57 2.45 0.52
N TYR A 78 -2.42 3.47 0.61
CA TYR A 78 -3.86 3.33 0.40
C TYR A 78 -4.17 2.79 -1.01
N LEU A 79 -3.52 3.34 -2.04
CA LEU A 79 -3.75 2.99 -3.44
C LEU A 79 -3.35 1.54 -3.74
N LEU A 80 -2.31 1.03 -3.09
CA LEU A 80 -1.88 -0.37 -3.21
C LEU A 80 -2.92 -1.33 -2.64
N SER A 81 -3.43 -1.06 -1.44
CA SER A 81 -4.49 -1.85 -0.81
C SER A 81 -5.76 -1.81 -1.63
N GLU A 82 -6.13 -0.62 -2.09
CA GLU A 82 -7.30 -0.42 -2.93
C GLU A 82 -7.19 -1.24 -4.22
N PHE A 83 -6.04 -1.21 -4.89
CA PHE A 83 -5.78 -2.03 -6.08
C PHE A 83 -5.93 -3.52 -5.79
N ILE A 84 -5.29 -4.02 -4.72
CA ILE A 84 -5.35 -5.45 -4.38
C ILE A 84 -6.80 -5.89 -4.11
N ILE A 85 -7.52 -5.08 -3.34
CA ILE A 85 -8.93 -5.35 -3.01
C ILE A 85 -9.80 -5.25 -4.26
N HIS A 86 -9.56 -4.28 -5.14
CA HIS A 86 -10.29 -4.13 -6.39
C HIS A 86 -10.12 -5.35 -7.31
N LYS A 87 -8.88 -5.84 -7.45
CA LYS A 87 -8.54 -6.89 -8.41
C LYS A 87 -8.82 -8.31 -7.91
N TRP A 88 -8.47 -8.61 -6.65
CA TRP A 88 -8.58 -9.97 -6.10
C TRP A 88 -9.59 -10.09 -4.95
N GLY A 89 -10.07 -8.98 -4.40
CA GLY A 89 -11.01 -8.96 -3.28
C GLY A 89 -10.35 -9.11 -1.90
N ARG A 90 -11.11 -8.74 -0.86
CA ARG A 90 -10.63 -8.71 0.53
C ARG A 90 -10.11 -10.05 1.05
N LYS A 91 -10.72 -11.17 0.62
CA LYS A 91 -10.28 -12.52 1.04
C LYS A 91 -8.85 -12.80 0.59
N LYS A 92 -8.56 -12.49 -0.67
CA LYS A 92 -7.24 -12.68 -1.27
C LYS A 92 -6.22 -11.69 -0.72
N TYR A 93 -6.65 -10.48 -0.40
CA TYR A 93 -5.80 -9.53 0.32
C TYR A 93 -5.39 -10.05 1.71
N LEU A 94 -6.33 -10.63 2.48
CA LEU A 94 -6.01 -11.27 3.75
C LEU A 94 -5.08 -12.48 3.59
N GLU A 95 -5.22 -13.26 2.52
CA GLU A 95 -4.29 -14.35 2.21
C GLU A 95 -2.86 -13.82 1.96
N LEU A 96 -2.72 -12.69 1.28
CA LEU A 96 -1.43 -12.02 1.05
C LEU A 96 -0.77 -11.55 2.35
N ILE A 97 -1.55 -10.94 3.25
CA ILE A 97 -1.08 -10.50 4.57
C ILE A 97 -0.61 -11.71 5.40
N LYS A 98 -1.29 -12.85 5.29
CA LYS A 98 -0.92 -14.10 5.98
C LYS A 98 0.23 -14.85 5.31
N SER A 99 0.64 -14.45 4.11
CA SER A 99 1.75 -15.03 3.37
C SER A 99 2.95 -14.09 3.29
N SER A 100 3.06 -13.14 4.21
CA SER A 100 4.21 -12.23 4.28
C SER A 100 4.46 -11.46 2.97
N GLY A 101 3.38 -11.11 2.24
CA GLY A 101 3.50 -10.40 0.95
C GLY A 101 3.98 -11.24 -0.24
N ASP A 102 3.98 -12.58 -0.15
CA ASP A 102 4.36 -13.47 -1.25
C ASP A 102 3.34 -13.46 -2.42
N LEU A 103 3.55 -12.51 -3.34
CA LEU A 103 2.73 -12.31 -4.53
C LEU A 103 2.69 -13.53 -5.45
N GLN A 104 3.82 -14.22 -5.60
CA GLN A 104 3.90 -15.41 -6.45
C GLN A 104 3.05 -16.54 -5.88
N LYS A 105 3.09 -16.76 -4.57
CA LYS A 105 2.30 -17.81 -3.92
C LYS A 105 0.80 -17.51 -3.93
N VAL A 106 0.39 -16.27 -3.72
CA VAL A 106 -1.04 -15.94 -3.53
C VAL A 106 -1.76 -15.60 -4.84
N PHE A 107 -1.08 -14.87 -5.73
CA PHE A 107 -1.65 -14.38 -6.99
C PHE A 107 -1.02 -15.02 -8.23
N ASN A 108 0.09 -15.76 -8.09
CA ASN A 108 0.82 -16.36 -9.20
C ASN A 108 1.32 -15.30 -10.20
N ILE A 109 1.81 -14.17 -9.69
CA ILE A 109 2.40 -13.07 -10.46
C ILE A 109 3.76 -12.69 -9.89
N THR A 110 4.59 -12.07 -10.72
CA THR A 110 5.87 -11.49 -10.27
C THR A 110 5.68 -10.10 -9.66
N ASN A 111 6.71 -9.60 -8.96
CA ASN A 111 6.71 -8.21 -8.48
C ASN A 111 6.52 -7.20 -9.62
N THR A 112 7.18 -7.43 -10.76
CA THR A 112 7.10 -6.54 -11.92
C THR A 112 5.72 -6.53 -12.56
N ASP A 113 5.05 -7.70 -12.63
CA ASP A 113 3.67 -7.77 -13.09
C ASP A 113 2.76 -6.97 -12.15
N PHE A 114 2.91 -7.17 -10.84
CA PHE A 114 2.14 -6.43 -9.84
C PHE A 114 2.34 -4.91 -9.95
N GLU A 115 3.59 -4.45 -10.02
CA GLU A 115 3.94 -3.03 -10.17
C GLU A 115 3.32 -2.42 -11.43
N THR A 116 3.39 -3.14 -12.55
CA THR A 116 2.82 -2.71 -13.83
C THR A 116 1.30 -2.62 -13.78
N GLU A 117 0.64 -3.65 -13.23
CA GLU A 117 -0.81 -3.70 -13.13
C GLU A 117 -1.36 -2.67 -12.14
N TRP A 118 -0.64 -2.43 -11.05
CA TRP A 118 -0.97 -1.37 -10.09
C TRP A 118 -0.88 0.01 -10.73
N ALA A 119 0.21 0.31 -11.45
CA ALA A 119 0.36 1.56 -12.18
C ALA A 119 -0.76 1.77 -13.20
N ASN A 120 -1.14 0.72 -13.93
CA ASN A 120 -2.27 0.75 -14.86
C ASN A 120 -3.59 1.04 -14.14
N PHE A 121 -3.84 0.41 -13.00
CA PHE A 121 -5.04 0.68 -12.20
C PHE A 121 -5.12 2.13 -11.74
N VAL A 122 -4.03 2.70 -11.21
CA VAL A 122 -4.00 4.10 -10.76
C VAL A 122 -4.24 5.05 -11.93
N ASN A 123 -3.58 4.83 -13.07
CA ASN A 123 -3.83 5.60 -14.29
C ASN A 123 -5.29 5.52 -14.73
N ASP A 124 -5.84 4.32 -14.78
CA ASP A 124 -7.18 4.08 -15.29
C ASP A 124 -8.27 4.69 -14.42
N LYS A 125 -8.05 4.72 -13.11
CA LYS A 125 -9.03 5.21 -12.14
C LYS A 125 -8.92 6.70 -11.85
N TYR A 126 -7.70 7.24 -11.81
CA TYR A 126 -7.46 8.60 -11.30
C TYR A 126 -6.94 9.59 -12.34
N PHE A 127 -6.36 9.13 -13.45
CA PHE A 127 -5.76 10.01 -14.47
C PHE A 127 -6.43 9.92 -15.85
N LYS A 128 -7.21 8.88 -16.13
CA LYS A 128 -8.07 8.84 -17.33
C LYS A 128 -9.25 9.80 -17.17
N LYS A 129 -9.39 10.72 -18.12
CA LYS A 129 -10.54 11.63 -18.27
C LYS A 129 -11.68 10.98 -19.03
#